data_AF-A0A0X3PDG9-F1
#
_entry.id   AF-A0A0X3PDG9-F1
#
_cell.length_a   1.000
_cell.length_b   1.000
_cell.length_c   1.000
_cell.angle_alpha   90.00
_cell.angle_beta   90.00
_cell.angle_gamma   90.00
#
_symmetry.space_group_name_H-M   'P 1'
#
loop_
_entity.id
_entity.type
_entity.pdbx_description
1 polymer ?
#
loop_
_entity_poly.entity_id
_entity_poly.type
_entity_poly.pdbx_seq_one_letter_code
_entity_poly.pdbx_strand_id
1 'polypeptide(L)'
;MMTTLVYVIQALLLVHFHSILANLLPKGVPPEYAPFYVPGENFTCLDKSATHPWSRVNDDYCDCRDGSDEPGTSACIDMKFYCENAGHKSKFIFSSFVNDKVCDCCDGSDEYLEYITCSNTCGHLAEAHKADLIRARQNVEKGHEIYKEYVARKTVELEEQARHDAEAERLRQEDEERLEREKLANPSPVEPPEQPEAETLPAPEPSSSEQPAEQLSDLDTEPHEPLEPLDDSESTEDEDPEEPSGTEEPAPPSPPPPPPKPIDYGPEQGFLMLTEPGVGCLELEDKEYVYSLCPFKDAHQRSRSAGSSSLLGSWKGWVDHPEGSETWDREAKMRLPYKEMLYDDGHSCWNGPNRSVKVRVECGPENKLLSAEEPSRCTYRFRLETPAACHHHPDTLLAHMHTEL
;
A
#
# COMPACT_ATOMS: atom_id res chain seq x y z
N MET A 1 18.01 -22.78 -56.62
CA MET A 1 18.74 -23.96 -56.12
C MET A 1 20.21 -23.64 -55.84
N MET A 2 21.11 -23.46 -56.81
CA MET A 2 22.52 -23.16 -56.50
C MET A 2 22.69 -21.82 -55.74
N THR A 3 22.07 -20.74 -56.21
CA THR A 3 22.12 -19.42 -55.54
C THR A 3 21.58 -19.44 -54.12
N THR A 4 20.42 -20.06 -53.91
CA THR A 4 19.82 -20.26 -52.58
C THR A 4 20.70 -21.09 -51.65
N LEU A 5 21.43 -22.09 -52.17
CA LEU A 5 22.37 -22.88 -51.37
C LEU A 5 23.59 -22.05 -50.96
N VAL A 6 24.12 -21.20 -51.83
CA VAL A 6 25.23 -20.28 -51.51
C VAL A 6 24.83 -19.31 -50.39
N TYR A 7 23.65 -18.68 -50.47
CA TYR A 7 23.19 -17.78 -49.40
C TYR A 7 22.98 -18.49 -48.07
N VAL A 8 22.46 -19.72 -48.06
CA VAL A 8 22.31 -20.53 -46.83
C VAL A 8 23.68 -20.89 -46.25
N ILE A 9 24.65 -21.31 -47.06
CA ILE A 9 26.02 -21.59 -46.62
C ILE A 9 26.69 -20.32 -46.08
N GLN A 10 26.53 -19.18 -46.76
CA GLN A 10 27.11 -17.91 -46.35
C GLN A 10 26.49 -17.39 -45.04
N ALA A 11 25.19 -17.57 -44.84
CA ALA A 11 24.51 -17.28 -43.58
C ALA A 11 24.98 -18.21 -42.45
N LEU A 12 25.08 -19.52 -42.68
CA LEU A 12 25.58 -20.49 -41.69
C LEU A 12 27.04 -20.20 -41.30
N LEU A 13 27.89 -19.85 -42.27
CA LEU A 13 29.27 -19.41 -42.01
C LEU A 13 29.31 -18.12 -41.19
N LEU A 14 28.45 -17.14 -41.47
CA LEU A 14 28.34 -15.92 -40.66
C LEU A 14 27.87 -16.23 -39.23
N VAL A 15 26.88 -17.10 -39.04
CA VAL A 15 26.42 -17.51 -37.70
C VAL A 15 27.54 -18.23 -36.95
N HIS A 16 28.23 -19.19 -37.57
CA HIS A 16 29.40 -19.83 -36.96
C HIS A 16 30.53 -18.84 -36.65
N PHE A 17 30.78 -17.83 -37.49
CA PHE A 17 31.80 -16.82 -37.22
C PHE A 17 31.45 -15.93 -36.02
N HIS A 18 30.18 -15.57 -35.83
CA HIS A 18 29.72 -14.88 -34.62
C HIS A 18 29.81 -15.78 -33.37
N SER A 19 29.46 -17.06 -33.48
CA SER A 19 29.64 -18.03 -32.38
C SER A 19 31.11 -18.27 -32.03
N ILE A 20 32.04 -18.16 -32.99
CA ILE A 20 33.49 -18.25 -32.72
C ILE A 20 33.97 -16.99 -31.99
N LEU A 21 33.53 -15.80 -32.39
CA LEU A 21 33.85 -14.54 -31.70
C LEU A 21 33.32 -14.49 -30.25
N ALA A 22 32.16 -15.07 -29.97
CA ALA A 22 31.62 -15.15 -28.61
C ALA A 22 32.51 -15.97 -27.64
N ASN A 23 33.32 -16.91 -28.14
CA ASN A 23 34.22 -17.74 -27.34
C ASN A 23 35.62 -17.12 -27.12
N LEU A 24 35.81 -15.84 -27.45
CA LEU A 24 37.10 -15.14 -27.37
C LEU A 24 37.13 -14.00 -26.33
N LEU A 25 36.01 -13.75 -25.64
CA LEU A 25 35.90 -12.70 -24.64
C LEU A 25 36.53 -13.15 -23.30
N PRO A 26 37.27 -12.30 -22.57
CA PRO A 26 37.78 -12.64 -21.24
C PRO A 26 36.65 -12.92 -20.25
N LYS A 27 36.93 -13.78 -19.25
CA LYS A 27 36.02 -14.04 -18.13
C LYS A 27 35.59 -12.74 -17.45
N GLY A 28 34.35 -12.70 -16.98
CA GLY A 28 33.77 -11.58 -16.24
C GLY A 28 33.48 -10.30 -17.04
N VAL A 29 33.76 -10.28 -18.35
CA VAL A 29 33.39 -9.16 -19.24
C VAL A 29 31.98 -9.37 -19.81
N PRO A 30 31.07 -8.38 -19.73
CA PRO A 30 29.77 -8.46 -20.41
C PRO A 30 29.89 -8.17 -21.91
N PRO A 31 28.99 -8.71 -22.77
CA PRO A 31 29.07 -8.55 -24.23
C PRO A 31 29.13 -7.11 -24.73
N GLU A 32 28.62 -6.14 -23.98
CA GLU A 32 28.66 -4.71 -24.30
C GLU A 32 30.07 -4.11 -24.33
N TYR A 33 31.02 -4.62 -23.53
CA TYR A 33 32.42 -4.17 -23.55
C TYR A 33 33.31 -4.99 -24.49
N ALA A 34 32.79 -6.00 -25.19
CA ALA A 34 33.57 -6.82 -26.12
C ALA A 34 34.47 -6.04 -27.13
N PRO A 35 34.08 -4.85 -27.65
CA PRO A 35 34.96 -4.05 -28.52
C PRO A 35 36.25 -3.52 -27.86
N PHE A 36 36.37 -3.54 -26.54
CA PHE A 36 37.57 -3.08 -25.80
C PHE A 36 38.55 -4.22 -25.48
N TYR A 37 38.08 -5.47 -25.52
CA TYR A 37 38.85 -6.65 -25.11
C TYR A 37 39.22 -7.51 -26.33
N VAL A 38 40.07 -6.97 -27.22
CA VAL A 38 40.48 -7.62 -28.48
C VAL A 38 41.72 -8.51 -28.25
N PRO A 39 41.63 -9.85 -28.34
CA PRO A 39 42.72 -10.73 -27.95
C PRO A 39 43.97 -10.58 -28.83
N GLY A 40 45.11 -10.32 -28.18
CA GLY A 40 46.41 -10.16 -28.83
C GLY A 40 46.78 -8.74 -29.25
N GLU A 41 45.88 -7.76 -29.09
CA GLU A 41 46.20 -6.34 -29.20
C GLU A 41 46.60 -5.75 -27.84
N ASN A 42 47.19 -4.54 -27.80
CA ASN A 42 47.48 -3.88 -26.53
C ASN A 42 46.17 -3.41 -25.89
N PHE A 43 45.86 -3.93 -24.70
CA PHE A 43 44.75 -3.45 -23.89
C PHE A 43 45.01 -2.02 -23.42
N THR A 44 43.97 -1.20 -23.34
CA THR A 44 44.01 0.15 -22.76
C THR A 44 42.89 0.26 -21.77
N CYS A 45 43.20 0.67 -20.53
CA CYS A 45 42.23 0.81 -19.45
C CYS A 45 41.05 1.67 -19.92
N LEU A 46 39.82 1.38 -19.48
CA LEU A 46 38.62 2.07 -19.96
C LEU A 46 38.61 3.56 -19.55
N ASP A 47 39.19 3.89 -18.39
CA ASP A 47 39.48 5.26 -17.93
C ASP A 47 40.65 5.94 -18.67
N LYS A 48 41.40 5.18 -19.47
CA LYS A 48 42.61 5.57 -20.23
C LYS A 48 43.80 5.99 -19.36
N SER A 49 43.87 5.49 -18.13
CA SER A 49 45.02 5.71 -17.24
C SER A 49 46.33 5.12 -17.80
N ALA A 50 46.26 3.96 -18.45
CA ALA A 50 47.43 3.29 -19.04
C ALA A 50 47.08 2.34 -20.21
N THR A 51 48.12 1.82 -20.88
CA THR A 51 48.05 0.86 -21.99
C THR A 51 49.06 -0.26 -21.75
N HIS A 52 48.59 -1.50 -21.79
CA HIS A 52 49.30 -2.71 -21.36
C HIS A 52 49.28 -3.78 -22.49
N PRO A 53 50.23 -4.73 -22.51
CA PRO A 53 50.13 -5.89 -23.40
C PRO A 53 48.91 -6.75 -23.05
N TRP A 54 48.32 -7.47 -24.03
CA TRP A 54 47.18 -8.38 -23.79
C TRP A 54 47.37 -9.37 -22.62
N SER A 55 48.61 -9.78 -22.36
CA SER A 55 48.96 -10.71 -21.27
C SER A 55 48.79 -10.12 -19.86
N ARG A 56 48.25 -8.91 -19.72
CA ARG A 56 47.87 -8.25 -18.47
C ARG A 56 46.37 -8.20 -18.23
N VAL A 57 45.58 -8.86 -19.07
CA VAL A 57 44.13 -8.99 -18.87
C VAL A 57 43.84 -10.32 -18.19
N ASN A 58 43.33 -10.28 -16.96
CA ASN A 58 43.18 -11.41 -16.05
C ASN A 58 44.52 -12.12 -15.74
N ASP A 59 45.52 -11.37 -15.25
CA ASP A 59 46.83 -11.88 -14.79
C ASP A 59 47.01 -11.94 -13.26
N ASP A 60 45.92 -11.77 -12.52
CA ASP A 60 45.83 -11.70 -11.04
C ASP A 60 46.58 -10.49 -10.44
N TYR A 61 46.79 -9.42 -11.21
CA TYR A 61 47.41 -8.17 -10.76
C TYR A 61 46.67 -6.92 -11.28
N CYS A 62 46.31 -6.02 -10.37
CA CYS A 62 45.63 -4.76 -10.70
C CYS A 62 46.64 -3.71 -11.25
N ASP A 63 46.86 -3.73 -12.56
CA ASP A 63 47.70 -2.82 -13.36
C ASP A 63 46.95 -1.51 -13.72
N CYS A 64 45.65 -1.57 -14.02
CA CYS A 64 44.79 -0.41 -14.36
C CYS A 64 44.16 0.25 -13.13
N ARG A 65 44.00 1.58 -13.19
CA ARG A 65 43.41 2.36 -12.08
C ARG A 65 41.91 2.10 -11.87
N ASP A 66 41.20 1.74 -12.93
CA ASP A 66 39.78 1.41 -12.92
C ASP A 66 39.50 -0.10 -12.75
N GLY A 67 40.55 -0.92 -12.67
CA GLY A 67 40.46 -2.38 -12.61
C GLY A 67 39.88 -3.04 -13.86
N SER A 68 39.87 -2.34 -15.01
CA SER A 68 39.30 -2.87 -16.25
C SER A 68 40.17 -3.93 -16.94
N ASP A 69 41.40 -4.10 -16.50
CA ASP A 69 42.32 -5.21 -16.81
C ASP A 69 41.92 -6.53 -16.15
N GLU A 70 41.32 -6.49 -14.95
CA GLU A 70 40.96 -7.65 -14.14
C GLU A 70 39.42 -7.85 -13.99
N PRO A 71 38.62 -7.91 -15.08
CA PRO A 71 37.19 -8.16 -15.01
C PRO A 71 36.85 -9.59 -14.55
N GLY A 72 37.80 -10.51 -14.70
CA GLY A 72 37.62 -11.96 -14.52
C GLY A 72 38.28 -12.55 -13.28
N THR A 73 38.94 -11.75 -12.43
CA THR A 73 39.68 -12.19 -11.23
C THR A 73 39.20 -11.45 -9.98
N SER A 74 39.85 -11.71 -8.83
CA SER A 74 39.63 -11.00 -7.56
C SER A 74 40.66 -9.90 -7.26
N ALA A 75 41.55 -9.57 -8.20
CA ALA A 75 42.72 -8.71 -7.96
C ALA A 75 42.40 -7.21 -7.75
N CYS A 76 41.32 -6.68 -8.34
CA CYS A 76 40.90 -5.29 -8.19
C CYS A 76 39.65 -5.16 -7.30
N ILE A 77 39.78 -4.49 -6.15
CA ILE A 77 38.81 -4.53 -5.03
C ILE A 77 37.41 -3.97 -5.33
N ASP A 78 37.30 -2.95 -6.18
CA ASP A 78 36.02 -2.29 -6.52
C ASP A 78 35.41 -2.79 -7.85
N MET A 79 36.05 -3.76 -8.51
CA MET A 79 35.62 -4.29 -9.81
C MET A 79 34.48 -5.31 -9.68
N LYS A 80 33.78 -5.57 -10.79
CA LYS A 80 32.66 -6.51 -10.87
C LYS A 80 32.84 -7.54 -11.98
N PHE A 81 32.63 -8.80 -11.63
CA PHE A 81 32.62 -9.93 -12.53
C PHE A 81 31.21 -10.15 -13.10
N TYR A 82 31.09 -10.29 -14.42
CA TYR A 82 29.84 -10.62 -15.11
C TYR A 82 29.64 -12.14 -15.22
N CYS A 83 28.63 -12.66 -14.51
CA CYS A 83 28.04 -13.97 -14.78
C CYS A 83 27.17 -13.88 -16.04
N GLU A 84 27.47 -14.63 -17.10
CA GLU A 84 26.58 -14.71 -18.27
C GLU A 84 25.25 -15.39 -17.90
N ASN A 85 25.29 -16.40 -17.03
CA ASN A 85 24.14 -17.18 -16.58
C ASN A 85 23.30 -17.72 -17.74
N ALA A 86 23.96 -18.23 -18.79
CA ALA A 86 23.34 -18.52 -20.09
C ALA A 86 22.02 -19.32 -19.99
N GLY A 87 20.93 -18.75 -20.54
CA GLY A 87 19.57 -19.28 -20.45
C GLY A 87 18.74 -18.76 -19.26
N HIS A 88 19.37 -18.07 -18.31
CA HIS A 88 18.75 -17.34 -17.20
C HIS A 88 19.10 -15.84 -17.29
N LYS A 89 18.86 -15.07 -16.22
CA LYS A 89 19.24 -13.65 -16.12
C LYS A 89 20.72 -13.51 -15.76
N SER A 90 21.48 -12.72 -16.53
CA SER A 90 22.85 -12.35 -16.20
C SER A 90 22.95 -11.49 -14.92
N LYS A 91 24.09 -11.54 -14.25
CA LYS A 91 24.32 -10.92 -12.93
C LYS A 91 25.74 -10.38 -12.85
N PHE A 92 25.92 -9.24 -12.21
CA PHE A 92 27.24 -8.81 -11.73
C PHE A 92 27.43 -9.22 -10.27
N ILE A 93 28.57 -9.84 -9.95
CA ILE A 93 29.06 -10.04 -8.59
C ILE A 93 30.27 -9.12 -8.34
N PHE A 94 30.66 -8.91 -7.08
CA PHE A 94 31.91 -8.24 -6.77
C PHE A 94 33.09 -9.16 -7.06
N SER A 95 34.23 -8.61 -7.48
CA SER A 95 35.48 -9.34 -7.71
C SER A 95 35.90 -10.19 -6.49
N SER A 96 35.55 -9.76 -5.27
CA SER A 96 35.79 -10.51 -4.03
C SER A 96 35.13 -11.89 -3.94
N PHE A 97 34.14 -12.19 -4.79
CA PHE A 97 33.44 -13.49 -4.86
C PHE A 97 33.94 -14.37 -6.03
N VAL A 98 35.10 -14.04 -6.61
CA VAL A 98 35.71 -14.80 -7.71
C VAL A 98 36.79 -15.73 -7.15
N ASN A 99 36.54 -17.04 -7.19
CA ASN A 99 37.36 -18.11 -6.58
C ASN A 99 37.49 -18.02 -5.04
N ASP A 100 36.44 -17.54 -4.35
CA ASP A 100 36.39 -17.48 -2.87
C ASP A 100 35.91 -18.80 -2.22
N LYS A 101 35.40 -19.74 -3.03
CA LYS A 101 34.78 -21.04 -2.73
C LYS A 101 33.29 -20.97 -2.36
N VAL A 102 32.57 -19.99 -2.90
CA VAL A 102 31.11 -19.90 -2.92
C VAL A 102 30.62 -19.87 -4.38
N CYS A 103 29.49 -20.53 -4.66
CA CYS A 103 28.88 -20.49 -6.00
C CYS A 103 27.87 -19.33 -6.06
N ASP A 104 28.27 -18.19 -6.62
CA ASP A 104 27.52 -16.94 -6.63
C ASP A 104 26.93 -16.61 -8.03
N CYS A 105 27.54 -17.12 -9.10
CA CYS A 105 26.95 -17.25 -10.44
C CYS A 105 26.14 -18.55 -10.56
N CYS A 106 24.98 -18.53 -11.25
CA CYS A 106 24.20 -19.78 -11.40
C CYS A 106 24.81 -20.76 -12.41
N ASP A 107 25.77 -20.32 -13.22
CA ASP A 107 26.50 -21.14 -14.17
C ASP A 107 27.82 -21.71 -13.61
N GLY A 108 28.27 -21.24 -12.44
CA GLY A 108 29.55 -21.61 -11.83
C GLY A 108 30.78 -21.01 -12.53
N SER A 109 30.61 -19.92 -13.30
CA SER A 109 31.70 -19.30 -14.09
C SER A 109 32.74 -18.54 -13.26
N ASP A 110 32.39 -18.21 -12.03
CA ASP A 110 33.13 -17.58 -10.93
C ASP A 110 34.18 -18.49 -10.30
N GLU A 111 33.84 -19.75 -10.01
CA GLU A 111 34.71 -20.75 -9.35
C GLU A 111 35.56 -21.56 -10.35
N TYR A 112 36.17 -20.86 -11.31
CA TYR A 112 36.86 -21.48 -12.45
C TYR A 112 38.23 -22.09 -12.15
N LEU A 113 38.78 -21.92 -10.94
CA LEU A 113 40.02 -22.58 -10.50
C LEU A 113 39.80 -24.01 -9.94
N GLU A 114 38.58 -24.53 -10.01
CA GLU A 114 38.19 -25.90 -9.62
C GLU A 114 38.55 -26.29 -8.16
N TYR A 115 38.72 -25.30 -7.27
CA TYR A 115 38.87 -25.55 -5.82
C TYR A 115 37.62 -26.17 -5.19
N ILE A 116 36.46 -25.88 -5.76
CA ILE A 116 35.18 -26.55 -5.55
C ILE A 116 34.54 -26.84 -6.92
N THR A 117 33.40 -27.52 -6.94
CA THR A 117 32.66 -27.82 -8.17
C THR A 117 31.25 -27.23 -8.10
N CYS A 118 31.06 -26.04 -8.68
CA CYS A 118 29.75 -25.44 -8.83
C CYS A 118 28.96 -26.15 -9.95
N SER A 119 27.70 -26.49 -9.68
CA SER A 119 26.80 -27.07 -10.67
C SER A 119 25.96 -25.97 -11.34
N ASN A 120 25.79 -26.05 -12.66
CA ASN A 120 24.95 -25.09 -13.37
C ASN A 120 23.47 -25.28 -12.97
N THR A 121 22.93 -24.28 -12.27
CA THR A 121 21.56 -24.21 -11.78
C THR A 121 20.67 -23.27 -12.62
N CYS A 122 21.26 -22.51 -13.55
CA CYS A 122 20.55 -21.50 -14.36
C CYS A 122 19.30 -22.07 -15.06
N GLY A 123 19.36 -23.29 -15.60
CA GLY A 123 18.21 -23.92 -16.24
C GLY A 123 16.99 -24.12 -15.32
N HIS A 124 17.22 -24.42 -14.03
CA HIS A 124 16.15 -24.54 -13.04
C HIS A 124 15.62 -23.16 -12.63
N LEU A 125 16.51 -22.19 -12.40
CA LEU A 125 16.13 -20.82 -12.06
C LEU A 125 15.37 -20.13 -13.22
N ALA A 126 15.70 -20.45 -14.47
CA ALA A 126 15.01 -19.96 -15.65
C ALA A 126 13.59 -20.50 -15.76
N GLU A 127 13.36 -21.80 -15.53
CA GLU A 127 12.01 -22.37 -15.58
C GLU A 127 11.15 -21.89 -14.39
N ALA A 128 11.75 -21.73 -13.20
CA ALA A 128 11.08 -21.11 -12.05
C ALA A 128 10.65 -19.67 -12.34
N HIS A 129 11.57 -18.81 -12.79
CA HIS A 129 11.29 -17.43 -13.17
C HIS A 129 10.23 -17.34 -14.28
N LYS A 130 10.28 -18.22 -15.28
CA LYS A 130 9.27 -18.33 -16.34
C LYS A 130 7.90 -18.74 -15.80
N ALA A 131 7.82 -19.68 -14.84
CA ALA A 131 6.58 -20.05 -14.19
C ALA A 131 5.99 -18.90 -13.35
N ASP A 132 6.84 -18.11 -12.68
CA ASP A 132 6.41 -16.95 -11.90
C ASP A 132 5.94 -15.79 -12.81
N LEU A 133 6.61 -15.51 -13.93
CA LEU A 133 6.12 -14.56 -14.95
C LEU A 133 4.77 -14.98 -15.56
N ILE A 134 4.56 -16.27 -15.79
CA ILE A 134 3.26 -16.81 -16.23
C ILE A 134 2.20 -16.62 -15.14
N ARG A 135 2.52 -16.87 -13.87
CA ARG A 135 1.59 -16.66 -12.74
C ARG A 135 1.24 -15.18 -12.56
N ALA A 136 2.23 -14.28 -12.63
CA ALA A 136 2.03 -12.84 -12.55
C ALA A 136 1.09 -12.34 -13.65
N ARG A 137 1.32 -12.76 -14.91
CA ARG A 137 0.42 -12.48 -16.04
C ARG A 137 -1.01 -12.96 -15.77
N GLN A 138 -1.18 -14.22 -15.36
CA GLN A 138 -2.51 -14.76 -15.07
C GLN A 138 -3.22 -14.04 -13.92
N ASN A 139 -2.49 -13.55 -12.93
CA ASN A 139 -3.07 -12.77 -11.83
C ASN A 139 -3.51 -11.38 -12.30
N VAL A 140 -2.71 -10.70 -13.13
CA VAL A 140 -3.05 -9.40 -13.74
C VAL A 140 -4.25 -9.52 -14.70
N GLU A 141 -4.27 -10.54 -15.56
CA GLU A 141 -5.36 -10.80 -16.50
C GLU A 141 -6.69 -11.04 -15.77
N LYS A 142 -6.71 -11.92 -14.75
CA LYS A 142 -7.90 -12.17 -13.92
C LYS A 142 -8.34 -10.96 -13.11
N GLY A 143 -7.39 -10.25 -12.49
CA GLY A 143 -7.70 -9.03 -11.73
C GLY A 143 -8.31 -7.94 -12.61
N HIS A 144 -7.83 -7.79 -13.85
CA HIS A 144 -8.40 -6.86 -14.82
C HIS A 144 -9.80 -7.27 -15.31
N GLU A 145 -10.06 -8.57 -15.45
CA GLU A 145 -11.40 -9.09 -15.78
C GLU A 145 -12.40 -8.80 -14.65
N ILE A 146 -12.04 -9.14 -13.41
CA ILE A 146 -12.83 -8.86 -12.20
C ILE A 146 -13.05 -7.34 -12.01
N TYR A 147 -12.03 -6.52 -12.26
CA TYR A 147 -12.14 -5.05 -12.22
C TYR A 147 -13.20 -4.54 -13.19
N LYS A 148 -13.16 -5.00 -14.45
CA LYS A 148 -14.11 -4.58 -15.49
C LYS A 148 -15.54 -5.00 -15.18
N GLU A 149 -15.76 -6.22 -14.70
CA GLU A 149 -17.09 -6.68 -14.28
C GLU A 149 -17.60 -5.87 -13.08
N TYR A 150 -16.74 -5.57 -12.11
CA TYR A 150 -17.07 -4.73 -10.97
C TYR A 150 -17.50 -3.32 -11.40
N VAL A 151 -16.66 -2.63 -12.17
CA VAL A 151 -16.90 -1.25 -12.62
C VAL A 151 -18.15 -1.17 -13.50
N ALA A 152 -18.32 -2.10 -14.44
CA ALA A 152 -19.50 -2.11 -15.32
C ALA A 152 -20.81 -2.28 -14.53
N ARG A 153 -20.84 -3.18 -13.54
CA ARG A 153 -22.00 -3.33 -12.64
C ARG A 153 -22.20 -2.09 -11.77
N LYS A 154 -21.14 -1.63 -11.09
CA LYS A 154 -21.23 -0.56 -10.09
C LYS A 154 -21.59 0.79 -10.70
N THR A 155 -21.17 1.05 -11.95
CA THR A 155 -21.59 2.25 -12.70
C THR A 155 -23.12 2.29 -12.86
N VAL A 156 -23.74 1.19 -13.31
CA VAL A 156 -25.20 1.10 -13.45
C VAL A 156 -25.89 1.26 -12.09
N GLU A 157 -25.41 0.54 -11.07
CA GLU A 157 -25.93 0.61 -9.69
C GLU A 157 -25.94 2.04 -9.14
N LEU A 158 -24.86 2.82 -9.37
CA LEU A 158 -24.75 4.22 -8.96
C LEU A 158 -25.64 5.16 -9.80
N GLU A 159 -25.79 4.91 -11.11
CA GLU A 159 -26.72 5.67 -11.96
C GLU A 159 -28.19 5.45 -11.59
N GLU A 160 -28.56 4.22 -11.22
CA GLU A 160 -29.91 3.90 -10.74
C GLU A 160 -30.20 4.50 -9.36
N GLN A 161 -29.23 4.44 -8.44
CA GLN A 161 -29.32 5.08 -7.13
C GLN A 161 -29.45 6.60 -7.26
N ALA A 162 -28.60 7.25 -8.06
CA ALA A 162 -28.65 8.70 -8.28
C ALA A 162 -29.97 9.17 -8.92
N ARG A 163 -30.57 8.36 -9.82
CA ARG A 163 -31.92 8.59 -10.34
C ARG A 163 -32.98 8.55 -9.24
N HIS A 164 -32.94 7.51 -8.38
CA HIS A 164 -33.90 7.34 -7.30
C HIS A 164 -33.80 8.46 -6.25
N ASP A 165 -32.57 8.86 -5.89
CA ASP A 165 -32.35 9.95 -4.92
C ASP A 165 -32.78 11.31 -5.48
N ALA A 166 -32.58 11.57 -6.78
CA ALA A 166 -33.09 12.77 -7.45
C ALA A 166 -34.63 12.80 -7.53
N GLU A 167 -35.29 11.64 -7.69
CA GLU A 167 -36.75 11.53 -7.62
C GLU A 167 -37.26 11.75 -6.19
N ALA A 168 -36.62 11.15 -5.19
CA ALA A 168 -36.94 11.34 -3.78
C ALA A 168 -36.66 12.78 -3.27
N GLU A 169 -35.69 13.48 -3.85
CA GLU A 169 -35.45 14.91 -3.62
C GLU A 169 -36.56 15.77 -4.23
N ARG A 170 -36.93 15.52 -5.50
CA ARG A 170 -38.05 16.22 -6.13
C ARG A 170 -39.37 16.05 -5.38
N LEU A 171 -39.69 14.83 -4.93
CA LEU A 171 -40.90 14.57 -4.16
C LEU A 171 -40.91 15.30 -2.81
N ARG A 172 -39.75 15.43 -2.15
CA ARG A 172 -39.63 16.23 -0.91
C ARG A 172 -39.86 17.72 -1.17
N GLN A 173 -39.35 18.26 -2.29
CA GLN A 173 -39.59 19.65 -2.68
C GLN A 173 -41.05 19.91 -3.08
N GLU A 174 -41.68 18.99 -3.82
CA GLU A 174 -43.12 19.06 -4.18
C GLU A 174 -44.05 18.94 -2.95
N ASP A 175 -43.62 18.22 -1.90
CA ASP A 175 -44.30 18.15 -0.60
C ASP A 175 -44.11 19.43 0.24
N GLU A 176 -42.92 20.02 0.24
CA GLU A 176 -42.63 21.28 0.94
C GLU A 176 -43.40 22.46 0.32
N GLU A 177 -43.39 22.59 -1.02
CA GLU A 177 -44.22 23.58 -1.74
C GLU A 177 -45.73 23.43 -1.44
N ARG A 178 -46.20 22.19 -1.25
CA ARG A 178 -47.60 21.94 -0.88
C ARG A 178 -47.89 22.42 0.55
N LEU A 179 -47.01 22.12 1.50
CA LEU A 179 -47.15 22.55 2.89
C LEU A 179 -47.06 24.08 3.04
N GLU A 180 -46.20 24.77 2.28
CA GLU A 180 -46.19 26.24 2.24
C GLU A 180 -47.50 26.81 1.68
N ARG A 181 -48.01 26.22 0.59
CA ARG A 181 -49.28 26.64 -0.04
C ARG A 181 -50.47 26.43 0.89
N GLU A 182 -50.50 25.35 1.67
CA GLU A 182 -51.54 25.09 2.68
C GLU A 182 -51.47 26.09 3.84
N LYS A 183 -50.27 26.39 4.38
CA LYS A 183 -50.07 27.44 5.40
C LYS A 183 -50.54 28.82 4.91
N LEU A 184 -50.29 29.16 3.65
CA LEU A 184 -50.70 30.43 3.05
C LEU A 184 -52.22 30.49 2.76
N ALA A 185 -52.84 29.36 2.43
CA ALA A 185 -54.28 29.26 2.14
C ALA A 185 -55.15 29.25 3.41
N ASN A 186 -54.62 28.74 4.53
CA ASN A 186 -55.33 28.65 5.81
C ASN A 186 -54.46 29.18 6.96
N PRO A 187 -54.19 30.51 7.00
CA PRO A 187 -53.34 31.10 8.02
C PRO A 187 -53.96 30.94 9.41
N SER A 188 -53.16 30.48 10.38
CA SER A 188 -53.58 30.35 11.78
C SER A 188 -54.16 31.67 12.30
N PRO A 189 -55.24 31.64 13.11
CA PRO A 189 -55.72 32.84 13.80
C PRO A 189 -54.60 33.46 14.64
N VAL A 190 -54.40 34.77 14.51
CA VAL A 190 -53.43 35.51 15.33
C VAL A 190 -53.89 35.44 16.78
N GLU A 191 -53.09 34.81 17.64
CA GLU A 191 -53.33 34.82 19.08
C GLU A 191 -53.28 36.27 19.61
N PRO A 192 -54.27 36.72 20.39
CA PRO A 192 -54.22 38.05 21.01
C PRO A 192 -53.00 38.17 21.93
N PRO A 193 -52.37 39.34 22.05
CA PRO A 193 -51.22 39.51 22.92
C PRO A 193 -51.62 39.24 24.38
N GLU A 194 -50.92 38.31 25.02
CA GLU A 194 -51.10 37.99 26.43
C GLU A 194 -50.93 39.23 27.31
N GLN A 195 -51.87 39.44 28.23
CA GLN A 195 -51.73 40.44 29.29
C GLN A 195 -51.03 39.77 30.48
N PRO A 196 -50.19 40.49 31.24
CA PRO A 196 -49.45 39.89 32.35
C PRO A 196 -50.41 39.41 33.43
N GLU A 197 -50.43 38.10 33.68
CA GLU A 197 -51.22 37.52 34.76
C GLU A 197 -50.70 37.96 36.13
N ALA A 198 -51.62 38.24 37.05
CA ALA A 198 -51.31 38.60 38.43
C ALA A 198 -51.47 37.37 39.35
N GLU A 199 -50.62 37.27 40.36
CA GLU A 199 -50.60 36.15 41.32
C GLU A 199 -51.96 35.94 42.01
N THR A 200 -52.46 34.70 42.06
CA THR A 200 -53.23 34.21 43.23
C THR A 200 -53.33 32.67 43.33
N LEU A 201 -52.77 32.13 44.41
CA LEU A 201 -53.13 30.83 45.01
C LEU A 201 -54.28 31.06 46.05
N PRO A 202 -54.88 30.05 46.76
CA PRO A 202 -54.60 28.60 46.80
C PRO A 202 -55.81 27.61 46.85
N ALA A 203 -55.59 26.35 46.42
CA ALA A 203 -56.11 25.08 47.01
C ALA A 203 -57.65 24.84 47.18
N PRO A 204 -58.14 23.66 47.67
CA PRO A 204 -57.54 22.32 47.87
C PRO A 204 -58.32 21.15 47.20
N GLU A 205 -57.82 19.90 47.31
CA GLU A 205 -58.55 18.65 46.98
C GLU A 205 -59.53 18.20 48.11
N PRO A 206 -60.36 17.12 47.95
CA PRO A 206 -59.87 15.73 48.24
C PRO A 206 -60.57 14.52 47.55
N SER A 207 -59.78 13.50 47.14
CA SER A 207 -60.08 12.03 47.20
C SER A 207 -61.34 11.45 46.47
N SER A 208 -61.57 10.13 46.30
CA SER A 208 -60.88 8.86 46.66
C SER A 208 -61.26 7.72 45.67
N SER A 209 -60.56 6.57 45.73
CA SER A 209 -61.03 5.18 45.35
C SER A 209 -61.48 4.90 43.89
N GLU A 210 -61.31 3.72 43.27
CA GLU A 210 -60.75 2.41 43.68
C GLU A 210 -60.32 1.58 42.43
N GLN A 211 -59.48 0.56 42.61
CA GLN A 211 -59.23 -0.57 41.68
C GLN A 211 -59.57 -1.89 42.41
N PRO A 212 -59.85 -3.02 41.73
CA PRO A 212 -58.81 -3.95 41.24
C PRO A 212 -59.13 -4.49 39.82
N ALA A 213 -58.46 -5.45 39.16
CA ALA A 213 -57.78 -6.71 39.56
C ALA A 213 -57.00 -7.24 38.31
N GLU A 214 -56.25 -8.35 38.21
CA GLU A 214 -55.49 -9.35 39.02
C GLU A 214 -54.93 -10.37 37.97
N GLN A 215 -53.91 -11.24 38.10
CA GLN A 215 -52.85 -11.71 39.05
C GLN A 215 -51.64 -12.07 38.09
N LEU A 216 -50.59 -12.92 38.23
CA LEU A 216 -49.88 -13.88 39.15
C LEU A 216 -48.53 -14.17 38.40
N SER A 217 -47.36 -14.58 38.91
CA SER A 217 -46.63 -14.67 40.20
C SER A 217 -45.11 -14.81 39.84
N ASP A 218 -44.09 -15.13 40.65
CA ASP A 218 -43.99 -15.68 42.02
C ASP A 218 -42.62 -15.39 42.70
N LEU A 219 -42.46 -15.95 43.90
CA LEU A 219 -41.37 -15.99 44.91
C LEU A 219 -40.04 -16.68 44.49
N ASP A 220 -38.93 -16.68 45.27
CA ASP A 220 -38.66 -16.55 46.74
C ASP A 220 -37.35 -15.71 47.00
N THR A 221 -37.21 -14.79 47.97
CA THR A 221 -37.16 -14.86 49.47
C THR A 221 -35.73 -14.91 50.10
N GLU A 222 -35.16 -13.73 50.43
CA GLU A 222 -34.69 -13.21 51.78
C GLU A 222 -33.65 -13.97 52.68
N PRO A 223 -33.00 -13.39 53.75
CA PRO A 223 -32.82 -11.96 54.21
C PRO A 223 -31.41 -11.54 54.79
N HIS A 224 -31.30 -10.25 55.22
CA HIS A 224 -30.45 -9.61 56.28
C HIS A 224 -28.89 -9.43 56.22
N GLU A 225 -28.43 -8.17 56.11
CA GLU A 225 -27.76 -7.26 57.13
C GLU A 225 -26.75 -7.78 58.22
N PRO A 226 -25.95 -6.92 58.94
CA PRO A 226 -25.84 -5.42 58.94
C PRO A 226 -24.41 -4.74 59.03
N LEU A 227 -24.38 -3.42 58.72
CA LEU A 227 -23.60 -2.30 59.33
C LEU A 227 -22.07 -2.03 59.13
N GLU A 228 -21.73 -0.76 59.38
CA GLU A 228 -20.50 0.08 59.18
C GLU A 228 -19.47 0.00 60.37
N PRO A 229 -18.31 0.77 60.48
CA PRO A 229 -17.93 2.03 59.80
C PRO A 229 -16.43 2.36 59.48
N LEU A 230 -16.25 3.53 58.82
CA LEU A 230 -15.20 4.58 58.86
C LEU A 230 -13.74 4.29 59.27
N ASP A 231 -12.78 4.92 58.54
CA ASP A 231 -11.66 5.70 59.14
C ASP A 231 -11.04 6.69 58.11
N ASP A 232 -10.39 7.77 58.58
CA ASP A 232 -9.89 8.91 57.77
C ASP A 232 -8.36 8.87 57.47
N SER A 233 -7.88 9.67 56.50
CA SER A 233 -6.52 10.25 56.53
C SER A 233 -6.39 11.50 55.64
N GLU A 234 -5.48 12.41 56.02
CA GLU A 234 -5.48 13.84 55.70
C GLU A 234 -4.10 14.33 55.20
N SER A 235 -4.09 15.26 54.24
CA SER A 235 -2.99 16.22 54.01
C SER A 235 -3.50 17.40 53.14
N THR A 236 -4.01 18.46 53.78
CA THR A 236 -3.33 19.76 54.00
C THR A 236 -3.16 20.63 52.76
N GLU A 237 -3.76 21.82 52.82
CA GLU A 237 -3.77 22.86 51.79
C GLU A 237 -2.61 23.87 51.97
N ASP A 238 -2.15 24.48 50.88
CA ASP A 238 -1.33 25.70 50.89
C ASP A 238 -2.12 26.81 50.14
N GLU A 239 -2.52 27.87 50.83
CA GLU A 239 -3.16 29.06 50.25
C GLU A 239 -2.12 30.13 49.88
N ASP A 240 -2.24 30.74 48.70
CA ASP A 240 -1.59 32.00 48.34
C ASP A 240 -2.63 32.88 47.58
N PRO A 241 -2.69 34.21 47.78
CA PRO A 241 -3.92 34.97 47.55
C PRO A 241 -4.12 35.55 46.14
N GLU A 242 -5.38 35.76 45.76
CA GLU A 242 -5.80 36.35 44.49
C GLU A 242 -5.46 37.86 44.35
N GLU A 243 -4.99 38.29 43.17
CA GLU A 243 -5.21 39.66 42.67
C GLU A 243 -6.35 39.67 41.63
N PRO A 244 -7.36 40.55 41.76
CA PRO A 244 -8.51 40.55 40.86
C PRO A 244 -8.29 41.41 39.61
N SER A 245 -8.29 40.82 38.41
CA SER A 245 -8.43 41.57 37.16
C SER A 245 -9.08 40.76 36.04
N GLY A 246 -9.91 41.41 35.22
CA GLY A 246 -10.43 40.85 33.97
C GLY A 246 -11.75 40.09 34.09
N THR A 247 -12.86 40.75 33.76
CA THR A 247 -14.05 40.05 33.26
C THR A 247 -13.78 39.62 31.82
N GLU A 248 -13.34 38.39 31.60
CA GLU A 248 -13.27 37.84 30.25
C GLU A 248 -14.70 37.66 29.69
N GLU A 249 -14.96 38.25 28.52
CA GLU A 249 -16.17 37.92 27.76
C GLU A 249 -16.07 36.46 27.27
N PRO A 250 -17.17 35.69 27.26
CA PRO A 250 -17.15 34.31 26.79
C PRO A 250 -16.68 34.27 25.33
N ALA A 251 -15.62 33.49 25.07
CA ALA A 251 -15.03 33.37 23.75
C ALA A 251 -16.09 32.97 22.70
N PRO A 252 -16.08 33.55 21.49
CA PRO A 252 -17.07 33.24 20.46
C PRO A 252 -17.01 31.75 20.10
N PRO A 253 -18.14 31.11 19.80
CA PRO A 253 -18.18 29.69 19.48
C PRO A 253 -17.25 29.39 18.30
N SER A 254 -16.43 28.35 18.44
CA SER A 254 -15.53 27.90 17.38
C SER A 254 -16.34 27.59 16.11
N PRO A 255 -15.82 27.94 14.91
CA PRO A 255 -16.51 27.63 13.67
C PRO A 255 -16.71 26.11 13.54
N PRO A 256 -17.83 25.66 12.95
CA PRO A 256 -18.07 24.24 12.74
C PRO A 256 -16.92 23.63 11.91
N PRO A 257 -16.53 22.37 12.18
CA PRO A 257 -15.48 21.71 11.42
C PRO A 257 -15.83 21.68 9.92
N PRO A 258 -14.83 21.82 9.03
CA PRO A 258 -15.08 21.74 7.60
C PRO A 258 -15.67 20.36 7.24
N PRO A 259 -16.52 20.28 6.20
CA PRO A 259 -17.06 19.00 5.75
C PRO A 259 -15.91 18.05 5.36
N PRO A 260 -16.05 16.73 5.61
CA PRO A 260 -15.01 15.76 5.28
C PRO A 260 -14.72 15.79 3.78
N LYS A 261 -13.43 15.82 3.41
CA LYS A 261 -13.02 15.72 2.00
C LYS A 261 -13.54 14.40 1.40
N PRO A 262 -14.09 14.41 0.16
CA PRO A 262 -14.58 13.21 -0.47
C PRO A 262 -13.42 12.23 -0.75
N ILE A 263 -13.68 10.94 -0.61
CA ILE A 263 -12.67 9.89 -0.79
C ILE A 263 -12.46 9.62 -2.28
N ASP A 264 -11.20 9.64 -2.73
CA ASP A 264 -10.87 9.25 -4.09
C ASP A 264 -10.82 7.73 -4.28
N TYR A 265 -11.93 7.15 -4.72
CA TYR A 265 -12.02 5.74 -5.15
C TYR A 265 -11.44 5.47 -6.55
N GLY A 266 -10.68 6.43 -7.11
CA GLY A 266 -9.92 6.27 -8.33
C GLY A 266 -10.73 6.39 -9.63
N PRO A 267 -10.12 6.05 -10.77
CA PRO A 267 -10.81 6.04 -12.05
C PRO A 267 -12.01 5.10 -11.98
N GLU A 268 -13.15 5.57 -12.50
CA GLU A 268 -14.40 4.79 -12.57
C GLU A 268 -14.89 4.26 -11.20
N GLN A 269 -14.43 4.90 -10.11
CA GLN A 269 -14.69 4.52 -8.72
C GLN A 269 -14.31 3.06 -8.38
N GLY A 270 -13.41 2.44 -9.13
CA GLY A 270 -13.11 1.00 -9.03
C GLY A 270 -12.61 0.53 -7.65
N PHE A 271 -12.04 1.42 -6.84
CA PHE A 271 -11.65 1.09 -5.46
C PHE A 271 -12.82 1.00 -4.46
N LEU A 272 -14.05 1.37 -4.83
CA LEU A 272 -15.26 1.07 -4.03
C LEU A 272 -15.39 -0.43 -3.73
N MET A 273 -14.81 -1.30 -4.57
CA MET A 273 -14.66 -2.74 -4.33
C MET A 273 -14.14 -3.05 -2.92
N LEU A 274 -13.19 -2.28 -2.41
CA LEU A 274 -12.58 -2.47 -1.09
C LEU A 274 -13.49 -2.02 0.07
N THR A 275 -14.61 -1.36 -0.23
CA THR A 275 -15.59 -0.85 0.75
C THR A 275 -16.95 -1.55 0.66
N GLU A 276 -17.11 -2.53 -0.25
CA GLU A 276 -18.36 -3.30 -0.35
C GLU A 276 -18.65 -4.04 0.98
N PRO A 277 -19.91 -4.11 1.44
CA PRO A 277 -20.25 -4.69 2.76
C PRO A 277 -19.80 -6.13 3.01
N GLY A 278 -19.53 -6.89 1.94
CA GLY A 278 -19.03 -8.27 2.01
C GLY A 278 -17.50 -8.41 2.15
N VAL A 279 -16.72 -7.33 2.08
CA VAL A 279 -15.25 -7.37 2.17
C VAL A 279 -14.76 -7.13 3.60
N GLY A 280 -15.35 -6.16 4.31
CA GLY A 280 -14.95 -5.82 5.68
C GLY A 280 -13.52 -5.29 5.78
N CYS A 281 -12.81 -5.64 6.85
CA CYS A 281 -11.40 -5.29 7.04
C CYS A 281 -10.51 -6.52 6.78
N LEU A 282 -9.43 -6.32 6.03
CA LEU A 282 -8.52 -7.37 5.60
C LEU A 282 -7.52 -7.66 6.73
N GLU A 283 -7.50 -8.89 7.26
CA GLU A 283 -6.55 -9.31 8.31
C GLU A 283 -5.35 -10.09 7.75
N LEU A 284 -4.21 -9.98 8.44
CA LEU A 284 -2.98 -10.76 8.21
C LEU A 284 -2.36 -11.14 9.55
N GLU A 285 -2.15 -12.44 9.79
CA GLU A 285 -1.41 -12.92 10.97
C GLU A 285 0.09 -13.04 10.65
N ASP A 286 0.95 -12.37 11.44
CA ASP A 286 2.40 -12.60 11.43
C ASP A 286 2.94 -12.77 12.86
N LYS A 287 3.56 -13.92 13.13
CA LYS A 287 4.25 -14.30 14.38
C LYS A 287 3.39 -14.06 15.64
N GLU A 288 3.48 -12.87 16.23
CA GLU A 288 2.87 -12.46 17.50
C GLU A 288 1.75 -11.40 17.34
N TYR A 289 1.52 -10.91 16.11
CA TYR A 289 0.54 -9.87 15.80
C TYR A 289 -0.48 -10.33 14.74
N VAL A 290 -1.66 -9.72 14.80
CA VAL A 290 -2.64 -9.66 13.71
C VAL A 290 -2.70 -8.22 13.24
N TYR A 291 -2.37 -7.99 11.99
CA TYR A 291 -2.57 -6.71 11.31
C TYR A 291 -3.94 -6.69 10.67
N SER A 292 -4.62 -5.55 10.70
CA SER A 292 -5.90 -5.36 10.03
C SER A 292 -5.90 -4.04 9.26
N LEU A 293 -6.47 -4.06 8.05
CA LEU A 293 -6.66 -2.90 7.20
C LEU A 293 -8.15 -2.76 6.87
N CYS A 294 -8.78 -1.70 7.33
CA CYS A 294 -10.12 -1.27 6.93
C CYS A 294 -9.95 -0.21 5.82
N PRO A 295 -10.10 -0.56 4.52
CA PRO A 295 -9.71 0.32 3.42
C PRO A 295 -10.46 1.66 3.46
N PHE A 296 -9.74 2.75 3.19
CA PHE A 296 -10.25 4.13 3.25
C PHE A 296 -10.76 4.59 4.63
N LYS A 297 -10.50 3.81 5.69
CA LYS A 297 -10.89 4.10 7.07
C LYS A 297 -9.69 4.12 8.01
N ASP A 298 -9.14 2.95 8.37
CA ASP A 298 -8.05 2.83 9.34
C ASP A 298 -7.24 1.53 9.19
N ALA A 299 -6.08 1.49 9.85
CA ALA A 299 -5.22 0.32 9.97
C ALA A 299 -4.85 0.06 11.43
N HIS A 300 -4.79 -1.20 11.83
CA HIS A 300 -4.64 -1.64 13.22
C HIS A 300 -3.62 -2.78 13.38
N GLN A 301 -2.98 -2.85 14.55
CA GLN A 301 -2.15 -3.97 15.01
C GLN A 301 -2.68 -4.48 16.35
N ARG A 302 -3.06 -5.75 16.41
CA ARG A 302 -3.57 -6.45 17.59
C ARG A 302 -2.58 -7.53 17.99
N SER A 303 -2.24 -7.66 19.27
CA SER A 303 -1.41 -8.78 19.71
C SER A 303 -2.21 -10.09 19.69
N ARG A 304 -1.54 -11.21 19.39
CA ARG A 304 -2.11 -12.57 19.46
C ARG A 304 -2.17 -13.11 20.89
N SER A 305 -1.39 -12.54 21.82
CA SER A 305 -1.28 -12.97 23.22
C SER A 305 -1.83 -11.95 24.22
N ALA A 306 -1.77 -10.65 23.91
CA ALA A 306 -2.39 -9.59 24.71
C ALA A 306 -3.65 -9.05 24.02
N GLY A 307 -4.68 -8.68 24.79
CA GLY A 307 -5.91 -8.08 24.28
C GLY A 307 -5.76 -6.64 23.76
N SER A 308 -4.53 -6.12 23.64
CA SER A 308 -4.26 -4.75 23.18
C SER A 308 -4.30 -4.65 21.64
N SER A 309 -5.04 -3.65 21.18
CA SER A 309 -5.03 -3.18 19.79
C SER A 309 -4.45 -1.76 19.75
N SER A 310 -3.61 -1.49 18.75
CA SER A 310 -3.05 -0.17 18.46
C SER A 310 -3.55 0.31 17.10
N LEU A 311 -4.13 1.51 17.04
CA LEU A 311 -4.34 2.22 15.78
C LEU A 311 -2.96 2.51 15.18
N LEU A 312 -2.71 2.00 13.97
CA LEU A 312 -1.52 2.30 13.20
C LEU A 312 -1.66 3.54 12.32
N GLY A 313 -2.89 3.96 12.03
CA GLY A 313 -3.19 5.19 11.31
C GLY A 313 -4.60 5.20 10.74
N SER A 314 -5.13 6.41 10.51
CA SER A 314 -6.41 6.65 9.83
C SER A 314 -6.15 7.15 8.41
N TRP A 315 -7.02 6.82 7.46
CA TRP A 315 -6.87 7.17 6.04
C TRP A 315 -6.68 8.68 5.84
N LYS A 316 -5.64 9.04 5.06
CA LYS A 316 -5.31 10.43 4.69
C LYS A 316 -5.45 10.73 3.20
N GLY A 317 -5.22 9.74 2.35
CA GLY A 317 -5.22 9.93 0.90
C GLY A 317 -4.25 9.00 0.18
N TRP A 318 -4.14 9.22 -1.13
CA TRP A 318 -3.13 8.58 -1.97
C TRP A 318 -1.80 9.34 -1.91
N VAL A 319 -0.70 8.60 -1.86
CA VAL A 319 0.66 9.17 -1.88
C VAL A 319 0.94 9.73 -3.28
N ASP A 320 1.63 10.87 -3.34
CA ASP A 320 2.03 11.61 -4.55
C ASP A 320 0.86 12.09 -5.45
N HIS A 321 -0.37 12.15 -4.93
CA HIS A 321 -1.51 12.74 -5.63
C HIS A 321 -1.64 14.25 -5.35
N PRO A 322 -1.94 15.11 -6.35
CA PRO A 322 -2.17 16.53 -6.14
C PRO A 322 -3.40 16.83 -5.26
N GLU A 323 -3.36 17.89 -4.45
CA GLU A 323 -4.52 18.33 -3.68
C GLU A 323 -5.67 18.77 -4.61
N GLY A 324 -6.89 18.32 -4.32
CA GLY A 324 -8.07 18.53 -5.15
C GLY A 324 -8.29 17.43 -6.20
N SER A 325 -7.34 16.51 -6.39
CA SER A 325 -7.47 15.39 -7.35
C SER A 325 -8.66 14.47 -7.07
N GLU A 326 -9.18 14.45 -5.84
CA GLU A 326 -10.40 13.77 -5.46
C GLU A 326 -11.62 14.21 -6.30
N THR A 327 -11.62 15.45 -6.80
CA THR A 327 -12.69 16.03 -7.64
C THR A 327 -12.46 15.91 -9.15
N TRP A 328 -11.31 15.39 -9.59
CA TRP A 328 -10.94 15.38 -11.02
C TRP A 328 -11.76 14.40 -11.86
N ASP A 329 -11.85 14.66 -13.16
CA ASP A 329 -12.52 13.78 -14.11
C ASP A 329 -11.78 12.43 -14.29
N ARG A 330 -12.47 11.47 -14.91
CA ARG A 330 -11.95 10.11 -15.15
C ARG A 330 -10.65 10.09 -15.95
N GLU A 331 -10.49 10.95 -16.96
CA GLU A 331 -9.32 10.94 -17.84
C GLU A 331 -8.11 11.55 -17.12
N ALA A 332 -8.31 12.56 -16.28
CA ALA A 332 -7.29 13.07 -15.38
C ALA A 332 -6.90 12.02 -14.32
N LYS A 333 -7.87 11.35 -13.70
CA LYS A 333 -7.61 10.26 -12.72
C LYS A 333 -6.91 9.05 -13.34
N MET A 334 -7.22 8.67 -14.58
CA MET A 334 -6.51 7.62 -15.35
C MET A 334 -5.00 7.92 -15.61
N ARG A 335 -4.45 9.04 -15.12
CA ARG A 335 -3.02 9.38 -15.17
C ARG A 335 -2.33 9.39 -13.80
N LEU A 336 -3.08 9.19 -12.71
CA LEU A 336 -2.57 9.15 -11.34
C LEU A 336 -2.13 7.71 -10.97
N PRO A 337 -1.12 7.54 -10.09
CA PRO A 337 -0.47 6.24 -9.92
C PRO A 337 -1.31 5.19 -9.17
N TYR A 338 -2.11 5.56 -8.17
CA TYR A 338 -2.86 4.62 -7.29
C TYR A 338 -2.01 3.49 -6.66
N LYS A 339 -0.70 3.71 -6.47
CA LYS A 339 0.27 2.67 -6.03
C LYS A 339 0.44 2.56 -4.51
N GLU A 340 0.22 3.63 -3.76
CA GLU A 340 0.49 3.64 -2.32
C GLU A 340 -0.53 4.52 -1.57
N MET A 341 -1.22 3.93 -0.59
CA MET A 341 -2.19 4.60 0.30
C MET A 341 -1.50 5.07 1.57
N LEU A 342 -1.85 6.26 2.07
CA LEU A 342 -1.37 6.79 3.34
C LEU A 342 -2.43 6.67 4.44
N TYR A 343 -2.03 6.05 5.55
CA TYR A 343 -2.74 6.05 6.83
C TYR A 343 -1.81 6.66 7.89
N ASP A 344 -2.28 7.68 8.61
CA ASP A 344 -1.45 8.49 9.52
C ASP A 344 -2.26 8.97 10.73
N ASP A 345 -1.64 9.67 11.68
CA ASP A 345 -2.19 9.99 13.01
C ASP A 345 -2.63 8.75 13.81
N GLY A 346 -1.87 7.66 13.71
CA GLY A 346 -2.01 6.49 14.58
C GLY A 346 -1.53 6.77 16.01
N HIS A 347 -1.81 5.85 16.94
CA HIS A 347 -1.45 5.98 18.35
C HIS A 347 0.04 6.35 18.52
N SER A 348 0.34 7.31 19.40
CA SER A 348 1.70 7.79 19.66
C SER A 348 2.65 6.67 20.12
N CYS A 349 3.91 6.75 19.69
CA CYS A 349 4.92 5.73 19.95
C CYS A 349 5.95 6.22 20.97
N TRP A 350 6.30 5.39 21.96
CA TRP A 350 7.39 5.72 22.88
C TRP A 350 8.72 5.83 22.11
N ASN A 351 9.37 6.99 22.17
CA ASN A 351 10.57 7.33 21.39
C ASN A 351 10.42 7.08 19.87
N GLY A 352 9.25 7.38 19.30
CA GLY A 352 8.98 7.34 17.87
C GLY A 352 7.97 8.42 17.44
N PRO A 353 7.64 8.52 16.14
CA PRO A 353 6.55 9.37 15.67
C PRO A 353 5.18 8.84 16.15
N ASN A 354 4.09 9.55 15.82
CA ASN A 354 2.78 8.88 15.75
C ASN A 354 2.88 7.71 14.77
N ARG A 355 2.11 6.64 15.02
CA ARG A 355 2.12 5.49 14.10
C ARG A 355 1.55 5.90 12.74
N SER A 356 2.14 5.35 11.68
CA SER A 356 1.67 5.52 10.30
C SER A 356 1.86 4.23 9.49
N VAL A 357 1.04 4.04 8.46
CA VAL A 357 1.12 2.91 7.51
C VAL A 357 1.11 3.43 6.08
N LYS A 358 2.07 2.99 5.28
CA LYS A 358 2.04 3.06 3.81
C LYS A 358 1.61 1.71 3.26
N VAL A 359 0.41 1.63 2.68
CA VAL A 359 -0.09 0.40 2.05
C VAL A 359 0.21 0.47 0.56
N ARG A 360 1.16 -0.34 0.08
CA ARG A 360 1.40 -0.52 -1.35
C ARG A 360 0.33 -1.40 -1.95
N VAL A 361 -0.16 -1.02 -3.11
CA VAL A 361 -1.28 -1.69 -3.79
C VAL A 361 -0.78 -2.35 -5.07
N GLU A 362 -1.04 -3.64 -5.18
CA GLU A 362 -0.54 -4.51 -6.25
C GLU A 362 -1.75 -5.16 -6.97
N CYS A 363 -1.72 -5.17 -8.31
CA CYS A 363 -2.79 -5.76 -9.12
C CYS A 363 -2.79 -7.29 -9.00
N GLY A 364 -3.94 -7.86 -8.63
CA GLY A 364 -4.17 -9.30 -8.60
C GLY A 364 -5.66 -9.66 -8.48
N PRO A 365 -6.00 -10.97 -8.41
CA PRO A 365 -7.38 -11.44 -8.42
C PRO A 365 -8.14 -11.33 -7.09
N GLU A 366 -7.46 -11.19 -5.95
CA GLU A 366 -8.09 -11.25 -4.62
C GLU A 366 -7.80 -9.98 -3.80
N ASN A 367 -8.76 -9.55 -2.96
CA ASN A 367 -8.55 -8.48 -1.98
C ASN A 367 -7.89 -9.07 -0.73
N LYS A 368 -6.57 -8.92 -0.56
CA LYS A 368 -5.85 -9.48 0.60
C LYS A 368 -4.55 -8.76 0.94
N LEU A 369 -4.20 -8.73 2.23
CA LEU A 369 -2.87 -8.31 2.67
C LEU A 369 -1.84 -9.42 2.35
N LEU A 370 -0.74 -9.04 1.69
CA LEU A 370 0.36 -9.94 1.29
C LEU A 370 1.52 -9.94 2.29
N SER A 371 1.86 -8.77 2.84
CA SER A 371 2.82 -8.63 3.94
C SER A 371 2.53 -7.39 4.78
N ALA A 372 3.01 -7.41 6.02
CA ALA A 372 3.03 -6.28 6.94
C ALA A 372 4.40 -6.23 7.62
N GLU A 373 5.10 -5.11 7.47
CA GLU A 373 6.50 -4.95 7.87
C GLU A 373 6.67 -3.62 8.63
N GLU A 374 7.56 -3.57 9.63
CA GLU A 374 7.94 -2.34 10.36
C GLU A 374 9.37 -1.92 9.95
N PRO A 375 9.57 -1.29 8.77
CA PRO A 375 10.90 -0.91 8.28
C PRO A 375 11.61 0.13 9.14
N SER A 376 10.87 0.88 9.98
CA SER A 376 11.44 1.74 11.01
C SER A 376 10.44 1.92 12.14
N ARG A 377 10.91 2.20 13.36
CA ARG A 377 10.11 2.22 14.61
C ARG A 377 8.77 2.94 14.45
N CYS A 378 7.68 2.21 14.65
CA CYS A 378 6.28 2.68 14.53
C CYS A 378 5.87 3.23 13.15
N THR A 379 6.64 2.95 12.10
CA THR A 379 6.33 3.28 10.69
C THR A 379 6.21 1.98 9.91
N TYR A 380 5.00 1.66 9.45
CA TYR A 380 4.66 0.37 8.85
C TYR A 380 4.56 0.46 7.33
N ARG A 381 4.88 -0.64 6.66
CA ARG A 381 4.60 -0.86 5.24
C ARG A 381 3.78 -2.13 5.09
N PHE A 382 2.61 -2.01 4.48
CA PHE A 382 1.79 -3.16 4.09
C PHE A 382 1.88 -3.35 2.57
N ARG A 383 1.59 -4.56 2.09
CA ARG A 383 1.25 -4.85 0.69
C ARG A 383 -0.16 -5.39 0.60
N LEU A 384 -0.93 -4.89 -0.36
CA LEU A 384 -2.32 -5.22 -0.61
C LEU A 384 -2.46 -5.71 -2.06
N GLU A 385 -2.85 -6.96 -2.25
CA GLU A 385 -3.37 -7.43 -3.54
C GLU A 385 -4.83 -6.95 -3.68
N THR A 386 -5.22 -6.47 -4.86
CA THR A 386 -6.62 -6.18 -5.18
C THR A 386 -6.86 -6.07 -6.70
N PRO A 387 -8.03 -6.50 -7.22
CA PRO A 387 -8.46 -6.19 -8.58
C PRO A 387 -8.60 -4.67 -8.83
N ALA A 388 -8.83 -3.85 -7.80
CA ALA A 388 -8.97 -2.40 -7.95
C ALA A 388 -7.71 -1.71 -8.53
N ALA A 389 -6.52 -2.29 -8.33
CA ALA A 389 -5.28 -1.83 -8.94
C ALA A 389 -5.11 -2.27 -10.41
N CYS A 390 -5.98 -3.13 -10.93
CA CYS A 390 -5.92 -3.65 -12.30
C CYS A 390 -6.71 -2.78 -13.30
N HIS A 391 -6.79 -1.46 -13.06
CA HIS A 391 -7.58 -0.53 -13.87
C HIS A 391 -7.01 -0.24 -15.28
N HIS A 392 -5.71 -0.42 -15.47
CA HIS A 392 -5.07 -0.38 -16.79
C HIS A 392 -5.12 -1.74 -17.51
N HIS A 393 -4.89 -1.73 -18.84
CA HIS A 393 -4.82 -2.96 -19.63
C HIS A 393 -3.67 -3.87 -19.16
N PRO A 394 -3.80 -5.21 -19.18
CA PRO A 394 -2.77 -6.15 -18.71
C PRO A 394 -1.39 -5.91 -19.34
N ASP A 395 -1.32 -5.61 -20.64
CA ASP A 395 -0.03 -5.30 -21.30
C ASP A 395 0.65 -4.06 -20.72
N THR A 396 -0.11 -3.03 -20.33
CA THR A 396 0.42 -1.81 -19.71
C THR A 396 0.93 -2.09 -18.30
N LEU A 397 0.17 -2.85 -17.51
CA LEU A 397 0.56 -3.26 -16.16
C LEU A 397 1.83 -4.12 -16.20
N LEU A 398 1.88 -5.11 -17.09
CA LEU A 398 3.04 -5.98 -17.27
C LEU A 398 4.26 -5.22 -17.80
N ALA A 399 4.09 -4.25 -18.70
CA ALA A 399 5.21 -3.41 -19.16
C ALA A 399 5.92 -2.69 -18.00
N HIS A 400 5.17 -2.22 -16.99
CA HIS A 400 5.74 -1.60 -15.79
C HIS A 400 6.37 -2.62 -14.81
N MET A 401 5.88 -3.86 -14.76
CA MET A 401 6.53 -4.92 -13.97
C MET A 401 7.85 -5.37 -14.60
N HIS A 402 7.92 -5.43 -15.93
CA HIS A 402 9.12 -5.79 -16.70
C HIS A 402 10.24 -4.73 -16.64
N THR A 403 10.00 -3.55 -16.06
CA THR A 403 11.04 -2.52 -15.83
C THR A 403 11.60 -2.51 -14.40
N GLU A 404 11.03 -3.29 -13.48
CA GLU A 404 11.49 -3.42 -12.08
C GLU A 404 12.19 -4.78 -11.81
N LEU A 405 12.35 -5.61 -12.86
CA LEU A 405 12.95 -6.96 -12.83
C LEU A 405 14.27 -7.04 -13.60
#